data_AF-A0A6P5N3W1-F1
#
_entry.id   AF-A0A6P5N3W1-F1
#
_cell.length_a   1.000
_cell.length_b   1.000
_cell.length_c   1.000
_cell.angle_alpha   90.00
_cell.angle_beta   90.00
_cell.angle_gamma   90.00
#
_symmetry.space_group_name_H-M   'P 1'
#
loop_
_entity.id
_entity.type
_entity.pdbx_description
1 polymer ?
#
loop_
_entity_poly.entity_id
_entity_poly.type
_entity_poly.pdbx_seq_one_letter_code
_entity_poly.pdbx_strand_id
1 'polypeptide(L)'
;MDIHKCLINRVDIVHRIARLLMLAGMGKLPLYVIEKLKWDLGLPHDYVKTLLADYPDYFDVCSIEDPLSGKEMLALELVFWRKELSVSDLEKRAMSLDYCGDKRRHDIAFPMFFPKGFDLEKRVKTWVENWQKLPYISPYEDAFHLDLSSDLAEKWIVSILHELLCLLVSKKTERGNLLCMESVWGWTQDLRRLWFITLAYFTFPIRLGLRHCP
;
A
#
# COMPACT_ATOMS: atom_id res chain seq x y z
N MET A 1 -17.11 27.60 -5.89
CA MET A 1 -15.81 26.89 -5.86
C MET A 1 -15.93 25.43 -5.40
N ASP A 2 -17.14 24.95 -5.07
CA ASP A 2 -17.33 23.66 -4.39
C ASP A 2 -17.47 22.44 -5.34
N ILE A 3 -17.93 22.65 -6.57
CA ILE A 3 -18.11 21.55 -7.55
C ILE A 3 -16.75 20.98 -7.99
N HIS A 4 -15.77 21.85 -8.28
CA HIS A 4 -14.42 21.40 -8.66
C HIS A 4 -13.72 20.66 -7.51
N LYS A 5 -13.89 21.09 -6.26
CA LYS A 5 -13.30 20.42 -5.09
C LYS A 5 -13.94 19.04 -4.84
N CYS A 6 -15.25 18.92 -5.08
CA CYS A 6 -15.96 17.65 -5.01
C CYS A 6 -15.48 16.67 -6.10
N LEU A 7 -15.34 17.15 -7.35
CA LEU A 7 -14.88 16.32 -8.47
C LEU A 7 -13.44 15.84 -8.29
N ILE A 8 -12.53 16.73 -7.84
CA ILE A 8 -11.13 16.37 -7.53
C ILE A 8 -11.10 15.27 -6.47
N ASN A 9 -11.89 15.41 -5.40
CA ASN A 9 -11.96 14.40 -4.34
C ASN A 9 -12.49 13.05 -4.87
N ARG A 10 -13.47 13.05 -5.79
CA ARG A 10 -14.00 11.82 -6.38
C ARG A 10 -12.96 11.08 -7.23
N VAL A 11 -12.20 11.80 -8.06
CA VAL A 11 -11.12 11.22 -8.86
C VAL A 11 -10.03 10.65 -7.97
N ASP A 12 -9.67 11.35 -6.89
CA ASP A 12 -8.69 10.86 -5.92
C ASP A 12 -9.15 9.57 -5.24
N ILE A 13 -10.44 9.45 -4.90
CA ILE A 13 -11.01 8.22 -4.33
C ILE A 13 -10.93 7.08 -5.35
N VAL A 14 -11.31 7.32 -6.61
CA VAL A 14 -11.20 6.33 -7.69
C VAL A 14 -9.75 5.86 -7.86
N HIS A 15 -8.78 6.77 -7.88
CA HIS A 15 -7.38 6.41 -7.99
C HIS A 15 -6.89 5.59 -6.80
N ARG A 16 -7.38 5.82 -5.58
CA ARG A 16 -7.04 4.99 -4.42
C ARG A 16 -7.59 3.58 -4.54
N ILE A 17 -8.85 3.43 -4.97
CA ILE A 17 -9.44 2.09 -5.20
C ILE A 17 -8.67 1.38 -6.31
N ALA A 18 -8.39 2.05 -7.43
CA ALA A 18 -7.63 1.47 -8.53
C ALA A 18 -6.24 1.00 -8.08
N ARG A 19 -5.49 1.85 -7.36
CA ARG A 19 -4.18 1.48 -6.79
C ARG A 19 -4.29 0.33 -5.80
N LEU A 20 -5.32 0.27 -4.97
CA LEU A 20 -5.57 -0.84 -4.06
C LEU A 20 -5.78 -2.16 -4.81
N LEU A 21 -6.56 -2.15 -5.90
CA LEU A 21 -6.75 -3.33 -6.75
C LEU A 21 -5.44 -3.73 -7.44
N MET A 22 -4.64 -2.77 -7.89
CA MET A 22 -3.33 -3.03 -8.48
C MET A 22 -2.37 -3.68 -7.45
N LEU A 23 -2.43 -3.26 -6.19
CA LEU A 23 -1.68 -3.90 -5.10
C LEU A 23 -2.16 -5.33 -4.79
N ALA A 24 -3.42 -5.67 -5.07
CA ALA A 24 -3.94 -7.01 -4.89
C ALA A 24 -3.37 -8.04 -5.90
N GLY A 25 -2.48 -7.63 -6.80
CA GLY A 25 -1.76 -8.48 -7.76
C GLY A 25 -2.63 -8.89 -8.95
N MET A 26 -3.78 -9.54 -8.70
CA MET A 26 -4.70 -10.00 -9.75
C MET A 26 -5.64 -8.90 -10.26
N GLY A 27 -5.52 -7.67 -9.76
CA GLY A 27 -6.45 -6.59 -10.09
C GLY A 27 -7.87 -6.81 -9.55
N LYS A 28 -8.07 -7.80 -8.68
CA LYS A 28 -9.37 -8.20 -8.13
C LYS A 28 -9.30 -8.24 -6.61
N LEU A 29 -10.33 -7.72 -5.96
CA LEU A 29 -10.43 -7.77 -4.51
C LEU A 29 -11.89 -8.02 -4.09
N PRO A 30 -12.15 -8.95 -3.16
CA PRO A 30 -13.50 -9.17 -2.66
C PRO A 30 -14.12 -7.88 -2.11
N LEU A 31 -15.41 -7.66 -2.39
CA LEU A 31 -16.11 -6.46 -1.90
C LEU A 31 -16.11 -6.36 -0.37
N TYR A 32 -16.12 -7.49 0.35
CA TYR A 32 -16.06 -7.47 1.82
C TYR A 32 -14.73 -6.90 2.35
N VAL A 33 -13.63 -7.07 1.63
CA VAL A 33 -12.32 -6.51 2.01
C VAL A 33 -12.32 -5.00 1.79
N ILE A 34 -12.88 -4.54 0.67
CA ILE A 34 -13.06 -3.11 0.38
C ILE A 34 -13.99 -2.49 1.43
N GLU A 35 -15.06 -3.17 1.82
CA GLU A 35 -15.99 -2.70 2.86
C GLU A 35 -15.29 -2.53 4.22
N LYS A 36 -14.35 -3.42 4.58
CA LYS A 36 -13.53 -3.25 5.81
C LYS A 36 -12.64 -2.02 5.76
N LEU A 37 -12.09 -1.69 4.59
CA LEU A 37 -11.21 -0.53 4.39
C LEU A 37 -11.98 0.74 4.00
N LYS A 38 -13.30 0.68 3.85
CA LYS A 38 -14.17 1.75 3.34
C LYS A 38 -13.90 3.10 3.98
N TRP A 39 -13.88 3.13 5.31
CA TRP A 39 -13.70 4.37 6.08
C TRP A 39 -12.25 4.86 6.01
N ASP A 40 -11.28 3.95 6.00
CA ASP A 40 -9.86 4.28 5.88
C ASP A 40 -9.53 4.85 4.48
N LEU A 41 -10.24 4.39 3.45
CA LEU A 41 -10.16 4.88 2.07
C LEU A 41 -10.96 6.17 1.83
N GLY A 42 -11.85 6.55 2.76
CA GLY A 42 -12.72 7.70 2.62
C GLY A 42 -13.87 7.49 1.63
N LEU A 43 -14.34 6.26 1.46
CA LEU A 43 -15.42 5.93 0.54
C LEU A 43 -16.79 6.41 1.04
N PRO A 44 -17.68 6.88 0.15
CA PRO A 44 -19.09 7.12 0.47
C PRO A 44 -19.80 5.84 0.97
N HIS A 45 -20.90 6.02 1.71
CA HIS A 45 -21.68 4.88 2.21
C HIS A 45 -22.14 3.94 1.09
N ASP A 46 -22.67 4.50 0.00
CA ASP A 46 -23.14 3.77 -1.18
C ASP A 46 -22.17 3.91 -2.37
N TYR A 47 -20.85 3.78 -2.12
CA TYR A 47 -19.82 4.01 -3.15
C TYR A 47 -20.03 3.15 -4.41
N VAL A 48 -20.63 1.96 -4.31
CA VAL A 48 -20.91 1.12 -5.48
C VAL A 48 -21.86 1.81 -6.47
N LYS A 49 -22.96 2.37 -5.98
CA LYS A 49 -23.97 3.03 -6.83
C LYS A 49 -23.65 4.49 -7.13
N THR A 50 -22.94 5.15 -6.22
CA THR A 50 -22.70 6.61 -6.28
C THR A 50 -21.34 6.99 -6.84
N LEU A 51 -20.36 6.08 -6.82
CA LEU A 51 -19.01 6.30 -7.32
C LEU A 51 -18.66 5.31 -8.43
N LEU A 52 -18.71 4.00 -8.18
CA LEU A 52 -18.23 3.00 -9.15
C LEU A 52 -19.04 3.02 -10.46
N ALA A 53 -20.36 3.22 -10.37
CA ALA A 53 -21.25 3.34 -11.54
C ALA A 53 -20.85 4.47 -12.51
N ASP A 54 -20.19 5.52 -12.03
CA ASP A 54 -19.73 6.64 -12.85
C ASP A 54 -18.35 6.39 -13.50
N TYR A 55 -17.68 5.26 -13.16
CA TYR A 55 -16.35 4.90 -13.66
C TYR A 55 -16.27 3.46 -14.18
N PRO A 56 -17.10 3.08 -15.18
CA PRO A 56 -17.06 1.76 -15.79
C PRO A 56 -15.74 1.48 -16.53
N ASP A 57 -15.02 2.53 -16.95
CA ASP A 57 -13.69 2.43 -17.58
C ASP A 57 -12.57 2.06 -16.60
N TYR A 58 -12.88 2.02 -15.30
CA TYR A 58 -11.94 1.65 -14.24
C TYR A 58 -12.32 0.33 -13.60
N PHE A 59 -13.61 0.13 -13.30
CA PHE A 59 -14.04 -0.97 -12.44
C PHE A 59 -15.17 -1.79 -13.05
N ASP A 60 -15.09 -3.09 -12.80
CA ASP A 60 -16.15 -4.05 -13.06
C ASP A 60 -16.42 -4.89 -11.80
N VAL A 61 -17.60 -5.50 -11.71
CA VAL A 61 -17.96 -6.39 -10.59
C VAL A 61 -18.09 -7.80 -11.12
N CYS A 62 -17.24 -8.69 -10.62
CA CYS A 62 -17.24 -10.11 -10.99
C CYS A 62 -17.58 -11.01 -9.79
N SER A 63 -17.98 -12.24 -10.06
CA SER A 63 -18.10 -13.29 -9.05
C SER A 63 -16.78 -14.05 -8.96
N ILE A 64 -16.27 -14.23 -7.74
CA ILE A 64 -15.11 -15.06 -7.43
C ILE A 64 -15.53 -16.14 -6.42
N GLU A 65 -14.85 -17.27 -6.47
CA GLU A 65 -15.07 -18.34 -5.51
C GLU A 65 -14.15 -18.13 -4.30
N ASP A 66 -14.72 -18.23 -3.09
CA ASP A 66 -13.93 -18.20 -1.87
C ASP A 66 -13.00 -19.42 -1.78
N PRO A 67 -11.66 -19.24 -1.73
CA PRO A 67 -10.75 -20.35 -1.57
C PRO A 67 -10.99 -21.16 -0.29
N LEU A 68 -11.58 -20.55 0.75
CA LEU A 68 -11.81 -21.19 2.04
C LEU A 68 -13.19 -21.85 2.15
N SER A 69 -14.23 -21.22 1.62
CA SER A 69 -15.62 -21.68 1.78
C SER A 69 -16.27 -22.27 0.52
N GLY A 70 -15.63 -22.12 -0.66
CA GLY A 70 -16.18 -22.56 -1.95
C GLY A 70 -17.45 -21.79 -2.35
N LYS A 71 -17.76 -20.69 -1.67
CA LYS A 71 -18.94 -19.87 -1.96
C LYS A 71 -18.61 -18.79 -2.96
N GLU A 72 -19.54 -18.55 -3.87
CA GLU A 72 -19.49 -17.38 -4.74
C GLU A 72 -19.62 -16.10 -3.90
N MET A 73 -18.71 -15.17 -4.14
CA MET A 73 -18.71 -13.84 -3.57
C MET A 73 -18.44 -12.80 -4.64
N LEU A 74 -18.95 -11.59 -4.44
CA LEU A 74 -18.68 -10.48 -5.35
C LEU A 74 -17.32 -9.87 -5.07
N ALA A 75 -16.57 -9.60 -6.14
CA ALA A 75 -15.31 -8.88 -6.13
C ALA A 75 -15.37 -7.67 -7.06
N LEU A 76 -14.60 -6.65 -6.70
CA LEU A 76 -14.31 -5.54 -7.58
C LEU A 76 -13.08 -5.87 -8.41
N GLU A 77 -13.18 -5.71 -9.71
CA GLU A 77 -12.12 -5.94 -10.69
C GLU A 77 -11.69 -4.63 -11.33
N LEU A 78 -10.39 -4.49 -11.55
CA LEU A 78 -9.81 -3.42 -12.33
C LEU A 78 -9.89 -3.79 -13.82
N VAL A 79 -10.59 -2.99 -14.60
CA VAL A 79 -10.78 -3.22 -16.04
C VAL A 79 -9.47 -3.05 -16.81
N PHE A 80 -8.68 -2.03 -16.46
CA PHE A 80 -7.44 -1.72 -17.15
C PHE A 80 -6.35 -1.24 -16.21
N TRP A 81 -5.15 -1.82 -16.35
CA TRP A 81 -3.97 -1.41 -15.61
C TRP A 81 -3.38 -0.11 -16.15
N ARG A 82 -3.51 0.97 -15.39
CA ARG A 82 -3.04 2.31 -15.75
C ARG A 82 -1.64 2.56 -15.20
N LYS A 83 -0.64 2.71 -16.08
CA LYS A 83 0.76 2.91 -15.71
C LYS A 83 1.00 4.22 -14.95
N GLU A 84 0.12 5.19 -15.14
CA GLU A 84 0.16 6.49 -14.45
C GLU A 84 -0.15 6.33 -12.96
N LEU A 85 -0.87 5.27 -12.59
CA LEU A 85 -1.24 4.96 -11.20
C LEU A 85 -0.23 4.00 -10.53
N SER A 86 0.56 3.26 -11.31
CA SER A 86 1.56 2.29 -10.83
C SER A 86 2.88 2.95 -10.43
N VAL A 87 2.82 4.09 -9.75
CA VAL A 87 4.00 4.78 -9.21
C VAL A 87 3.82 4.92 -7.71
N SER A 88 4.71 4.29 -6.95
CA SER A 88 4.63 4.25 -5.49
C SER A 88 4.88 5.61 -4.87
N ASP A 89 4.41 5.79 -3.63
CA ASP A 89 4.67 6.99 -2.85
C ASP A 89 6.16 7.16 -2.52
N LEU A 90 6.93 6.07 -2.46
CA LEU A 90 8.39 6.14 -2.34
C LEU A 90 9.07 6.57 -3.63
N GLU A 91 8.65 6.03 -4.79
CA GLU A 91 9.17 6.43 -6.09
C GLU A 91 8.88 7.91 -6.38
N LYS A 92 7.66 8.38 -6.10
CA LYS A 92 7.29 9.81 -6.22
C LYS A 92 8.19 10.71 -5.40
N ARG A 93 8.51 10.31 -4.16
CA ARG A 93 9.39 11.08 -3.29
C ARG A 93 10.83 11.06 -3.77
N ALA A 94 11.34 9.91 -4.20
CA ALA A 94 12.68 9.82 -4.79
C ALA A 94 12.81 10.76 -6.00
N MET A 95 11.83 10.73 -6.92
CA MET A 95 11.81 11.64 -8.09
C MET A 95 11.76 13.12 -7.70
N SER A 96 11.04 13.48 -6.63
CA SER A 96 10.94 14.87 -6.17
C SER A 96 12.23 15.41 -5.54
N LEU A 97 13.04 14.53 -4.94
CA LEU A 97 14.30 14.89 -4.31
C LEU A 97 15.46 14.92 -5.31
N ASP A 98 15.35 14.15 -6.39
CA ASP A 98 16.43 13.87 -7.33
C ASP A 98 16.33 14.69 -8.64
N TYR A 99 16.11 16.02 -8.52
CA TYR A 99 16.03 16.96 -9.66
C TYR A 99 17.32 16.99 -10.54
N CYS A 100 18.29 16.12 -10.29
CA CYS A 100 19.52 15.93 -11.05
C CYS A 100 19.88 14.43 -11.20
N GLY A 101 19.14 13.73 -12.05
CA GLY A 101 19.70 12.67 -12.91
C GLY A 101 19.59 11.23 -12.43
N ASP A 102 18.79 10.44 -13.17
CA ASP A 102 18.95 9.05 -13.61
C ASP A 102 19.67 8.02 -12.69
N LYS A 103 19.61 8.21 -11.36
CA LYS A 103 20.15 7.24 -10.39
C LYS A 103 19.02 6.40 -9.81
N ARG A 104 18.72 5.38 -10.60
CA ARG A 104 18.32 4.01 -10.21
C ARG A 104 17.13 3.93 -9.24
N ARG A 105 15.96 3.64 -9.81
CA ARG A 105 14.74 3.17 -9.09
C ARG A 105 15.01 2.11 -8.01
N HIS A 106 16.13 1.38 -8.13
CA HIS A 106 16.54 0.32 -7.21
C HIS A 106 17.25 0.82 -5.93
N ASP A 107 17.76 2.05 -5.89
CA ASP A 107 18.52 2.59 -4.74
C ASP A 107 17.60 3.30 -3.72
N ILE A 108 16.28 3.07 -3.79
CA ILE A 108 15.30 3.70 -2.90
C ILE A 108 15.34 3.06 -1.50
N ALA A 109 15.73 3.86 -0.52
CA ALA A 109 15.70 3.51 0.90
C ALA A 109 14.41 3.99 1.58
N PHE A 110 13.94 3.24 2.57
CA PHE A 110 12.81 3.67 3.40
C PHE A 110 13.30 4.71 4.43
N PRO A 111 12.80 5.95 4.45
CA PRO A 111 13.12 6.87 5.53
C PRO A 111 12.64 6.32 6.88
N MET A 112 13.57 6.21 7.83
CA MET A 112 13.29 5.70 9.17
C MET A 112 13.45 6.85 10.18
N PHE A 113 12.44 7.03 11.02
CA PHE A 113 12.43 8.07 12.04
C PHE A 113 12.41 7.43 13.42
N PHE A 114 13.42 7.72 14.23
CA PHE A 114 13.50 7.22 15.60
C PHE A 114 13.37 8.39 16.59
N PRO A 115 12.68 8.20 17.73
CA PRO A 115 12.66 9.19 18.80
C PRO A 115 14.07 9.55 19.28
N LYS A 116 14.26 10.78 19.76
CA LYS A 116 15.53 11.19 20.38
C LYS A 116 15.83 10.28 21.57
N GLY A 117 17.04 9.73 21.63
CA GLY A 117 17.47 8.79 22.68
C GLY A 117 17.04 7.34 22.45
N PHE A 118 16.38 7.02 21.33
CA PHE A 118 16.12 5.65 20.93
C PHE A 118 17.39 5.03 20.35
N ASP A 119 18.11 4.25 21.16
CA ASP A 119 19.31 3.54 20.72
C ASP A 119 18.93 2.13 20.26
N LEU A 120 19.25 1.83 19.01
CA LEU A 120 19.05 0.49 18.47
C LEU A 120 20.17 -0.41 18.96
N GLU A 121 19.82 -1.60 19.43
CA GLU A 121 20.82 -2.65 19.63
C GLU A 121 21.66 -2.79 18.36
N LYS A 122 22.99 -2.89 18.51
CA LYS A 122 23.94 -2.94 17.40
C LYS A 122 23.53 -3.96 16.32
N ARG A 123 23.00 -5.11 16.74
CA ARG A 123 22.49 -6.16 15.85
C ARG A 123 21.32 -5.69 15.00
N VAL A 124 20.34 -4.99 15.58
CA VAL A 124 19.18 -4.45 14.86
C VAL A 124 19.63 -3.36 13.89
N LYS A 125 20.53 -2.47 14.33
CA LYS A 125 21.09 -1.42 13.47
C LYS A 125 21.79 -2.01 12.24
N THR A 126 22.68 -2.99 12.43
CA THR A 126 23.38 -3.66 11.32
C THR A 126 22.41 -4.39 10.38
N TRP A 127 21.38 -5.05 10.92
CA TRP A 127 20.33 -5.66 10.10
C TRP A 127 19.60 -4.60 9.25
N VAL A 128 19.14 -3.51 9.87
CA VAL A 128 18.47 -2.40 9.17
C VAL A 128 19.36 -1.83 8.05
N GLU A 129 20.64 -1.59 8.32
CA GLU A 129 21.59 -1.05 7.33
C GLU A 129 21.78 -2.00 6.14
N ASN A 130 21.83 -3.31 6.37
CA ASN A 130 21.93 -4.30 5.31
C ASN A 130 20.62 -4.43 4.52
N TRP A 131 19.48 -4.44 5.20
CA TRP A 131 18.15 -4.49 4.59
C TRP A 131 17.88 -3.25 3.71
N GLN A 132 18.30 -2.06 4.14
CA GLN A 132 18.17 -0.84 3.34
C GLN A 132 18.96 -0.87 2.02
N LYS A 133 20.08 -1.61 1.96
CA LYS A 133 20.91 -1.76 0.75
C LYS A 133 20.32 -2.72 -0.29
N LEU A 134 19.33 -3.53 0.06
CA LEU A 134 18.66 -4.41 -0.89
C LEU A 134 18.00 -3.59 -2.00
N PRO A 135 17.89 -4.10 -3.24
CA PRO A 135 17.23 -3.38 -4.31
C PRO A 135 15.76 -3.11 -3.96
N TYR A 136 15.29 -1.90 -4.24
CA TYR A 136 13.87 -1.60 -4.18
C TYR A 136 13.16 -2.21 -5.40
N ILE A 137 12.01 -2.85 -5.12
CA ILE A 137 11.08 -3.38 -6.09
C ILE A 137 9.75 -2.68 -5.86
N SER A 138 9.14 -2.16 -6.93
CA SER A 138 7.88 -1.42 -6.82
C SER A 138 6.78 -2.36 -6.32
N PRO A 139 5.87 -1.90 -5.43
CA PRO A 139 4.74 -2.71 -4.98
C PRO A 139 3.73 -3.01 -6.11
N TYR A 140 3.87 -2.34 -7.26
CA TYR A 140 3.08 -2.57 -8.46
C TYR A 140 3.78 -3.47 -9.49
N GLU A 141 4.99 -3.95 -9.20
CA GLU A 141 5.72 -4.92 -10.03
C GLU A 141 5.48 -6.33 -9.51
N ASP A 142 5.48 -7.31 -10.42
CA ASP A 142 5.37 -8.72 -10.07
C ASP A 142 6.68 -9.22 -9.45
N ALA A 143 6.65 -9.48 -8.15
CA ALA A 143 7.74 -10.11 -7.41
C ALA A 143 7.37 -11.49 -6.83
N PHE A 144 6.34 -12.16 -7.37
CA PHE A 144 5.93 -13.50 -6.92
C PHE A 144 6.99 -14.58 -7.18
N HIS A 145 7.99 -14.27 -8.01
CA HIS A 145 9.15 -15.13 -8.26
C HIS A 145 10.19 -15.13 -7.13
N LEU A 146 10.07 -14.22 -6.16
CA LEU A 146 10.98 -14.15 -5.02
C LEU A 146 10.68 -15.28 -4.02
N ASP A 147 11.73 -15.81 -3.41
CA ASP A 147 11.58 -16.66 -2.24
C ASP A 147 11.01 -15.83 -1.10
N LEU A 148 9.80 -16.17 -0.64
CA LEU A 148 9.09 -15.47 0.45
C LEU A 148 9.91 -15.40 1.73
N SER A 149 10.87 -16.31 1.94
CA SER A 149 11.77 -16.31 3.11
C SER A 149 12.97 -15.38 2.98
N SER A 150 13.19 -14.77 1.81
CA SER A 150 14.31 -13.87 1.56
C SER A 150 14.08 -12.47 2.16
N ASP A 151 15.16 -11.82 2.60
CA ASP A 151 15.09 -10.42 3.06
C ASP A 151 14.61 -9.47 1.94
N LEU A 152 14.79 -9.85 0.66
CA LEU A 152 14.30 -9.10 -0.49
C LEU A 152 12.77 -9.19 -0.63
N ALA A 153 12.18 -10.38 -0.45
CA ALA A 153 10.73 -10.54 -0.38
C ALA A 153 10.17 -9.79 0.83
N GLU A 154 10.85 -9.84 1.98
CA GLU A 154 10.49 -9.02 3.15
C GLU A 154 10.46 -7.53 2.79
N LYS A 155 11.47 -7.03 2.06
CA LYS A 155 11.52 -5.63 1.61
C LYS A 155 10.39 -5.25 0.67
N TRP A 156 10.03 -6.13 -0.27
CA TRP A 156 8.89 -5.92 -1.16
C TRP A 156 7.55 -5.93 -0.41
N ILE A 157 7.38 -6.83 0.55
CA ILE A 157 6.19 -6.84 1.42
C ILE A 157 6.07 -5.52 2.20
N VAL A 158 7.17 -5.00 2.74
CA VAL A 158 7.18 -3.67 3.38
C VAL A 158 6.79 -2.57 2.39
N SER A 159 7.22 -2.65 1.13
CA SER A 159 6.84 -1.66 0.11
C SER A 159 5.34 -1.69 -0.17
N ILE A 160 4.72 -2.88 -0.24
CA ILE A 160 3.28 -3.04 -0.40
C ILE A 160 2.52 -2.51 0.82
N LEU A 161 2.96 -2.83 2.04
CA LEU A 161 2.33 -2.31 3.26
C LEU A 161 2.47 -0.78 3.37
N HIS A 162 3.64 -0.26 3.04
CA HIS A 162 3.90 1.18 3.00
C HIS A 162 2.95 1.88 2.03
N GLU A 163 2.82 1.33 0.84
CA GLU A 163 1.95 1.85 -0.20
C GLU A 163 0.48 1.78 0.22
N LEU A 164 0.02 0.63 0.74
CA LEU A 164 -1.34 0.46 1.26
C LEU A 164 -1.67 1.56 2.28
N LEU A 165 -0.80 1.78 3.26
CA LEU A 165 -1.00 2.81 4.27
C LEU A 165 -1.03 4.21 3.65
N CYS A 166 -0.17 4.50 2.67
CA CYS A 166 -0.18 5.76 1.94
C CYS A 166 -1.48 5.99 1.13
N LEU A 167 -2.19 4.94 0.71
CA LEU A 167 -3.51 5.07 0.07
C LEU A 167 -4.61 5.48 1.07
N LEU A 168 -4.46 5.16 2.36
CA LEU A 168 -5.46 5.47 3.37
C LEU A 168 -5.42 6.95 3.74
N VAL A 169 -6.60 7.55 3.91
CA VAL A 169 -6.78 8.96 4.29
C VAL A 169 -6.00 9.29 5.57
N SER A 170 -6.06 8.38 6.54
CA SER A 170 -5.46 8.55 7.87
C SER A 170 -4.01 8.07 7.96
N LYS A 171 -3.48 7.44 6.90
CA LYS A 171 -2.20 6.71 6.86
C LYS A 171 -2.04 5.66 7.97
N LYS A 172 -3.15 5.13 8.49
CA LYS A 172 -3.21 4.09 9.51
C LYS A 172 -4.45 3.22 9.31
N THR A 173 -4.40 1.99 9.81
CA THR A 173 -5.56 1.10 9.86
C THR A 173 -5.44 0.15 11.05
N GLU A 174 -6.52 -0.53 11.38
CA GLU A 174 -6.52 -1.55 12.41
C GLU A 174 -5.71 -2.78 11.98
N ARG A 175 -5.06 -3.45 12.94
CA ARG A 175 -4.30 -4.68 12.66
C ARG A 175 -5.14 -5.75 11.98
N GLY A 176 -6.42 -5.86 12.34
CA GLY A 176 -7.35 -6.82 11.71
C GLY A 176 -7.55 -6.61 10.21
N ASN A 177 -7.44 -5.37 9.73
CA ASN A 177 -7.55 -5.05 8.30
C ASN A 177 -6.29 -5.47 7.55
N LEU A 178 -5.11 -5.30 8.15
CA LEU A 178 -3.84 -5.77 7.58
C LEU A 178 -3.78 -7.31 7.51
N LEU A 179 -4.26 -8.00 8.54
CA LEU A 179 -4.41 -9.46 8.52
C LEU A 179 -5.39 -9.94 7.44
N CYS A 180 -6.46 -9.17 7.19
CA CYS A 180 -7.39 -9.47 6.11
C CYS A 180 -6.74 -9.33 4.72
N MET A 181 -5.77 -8.42 4.57
CA MET A 181 -5.00 -8.27 3.34
C MET A 181 -3.91 -9.34 3.21
N GLU A 182 -3.30 -9.75 4.32
CA GLU A 182 -2.36 -10.88 4.37
C GLU A 182 -3.00 -12.16 3.81
N SER A 183 -4.26 -12.44 4.17
CA SER A 183 -4.99 -13.60 3.60
C SER A 183 -5.23 -13.48 2.10
N VAL A 184 -5.33 -12.26 1.55
CA VAL A 184 -5.49 -12.03 0.11
C VAL A 184 -4.16 -12.20 -0.61
N TRP A 185 -3.06 -11.74 -0.02
CA TRP A 185 -1.72 -11.81 -0.62
C TRP A 185 -0.99 -13.13 -0.38
N GLY A 186 -1.49 -13.97 0.54
CA GLY A 186 -0.92 -15.28 0.83
C GLY A 186 0.42 -15.25 1.56
N TRP A 187 0.73 -14.18 2.28
CA TRP A 187 1.97 -14.10 3.04
C TRP A 187 1.87 -14.92 4.34
N THR A 188 2.96 -15.61 4.69
CA THR A 188 3.04 -16.44 5.90
C THR A 188 4.25 -16.08 6.77
N GLN A 189 4.83 -14.90 6.57
CA GLN A 189 6.10 -14.50 7.21
C GLN A 189 5.91 -13.96 8.63
N ASP A 190 6.96 -14.07 9.46
CA ASP A 190 6.99 -13.46 10.78
C ASP A 190 6.96 -11.93 10.67
N LEU A 191 5.76 -11.37 10.77
CA LEU A 191 5.51 -9.94 10.55
C LEU A 191 6.25 -9.03 11.55
N ARG A 192 6.95 -9.55 12.58
CA ARG A 192 7.62 -8.74 13.61
C ARG A 192 8.55 -7.67 13.04
N ARG A 193 9.35 -8.01 12.03
CA ARG A 193 10.26 -7.06 11.36
C ARG A 193 9.51 -6.06 10.49
N LEU A 194 8.46 -6.50 9.81
CA LEU A 194 7.55 -5.62 9.05
C LEU A 194 6.94 -4.57 9.97
N TRP A 195 6.37 -4.98 11.12
CA TRP A 195 5.81 -4.08 12.12
C TRP A 195 6.83 -3.09 12.65
N PHE A 196 8.09 -3.51 12.86
CA PHE A 196 9.16 -2.60 13.26
C PHE A 196 9.40 -1.50 12.22
N ILE A 197 9.48 -1.85 10.94
CA ILE A 197 9.70 -0.87 9.87
C ILE A 197 8.48 0.05 9.71
N THR A 198 7.26 -0.51 9.74
CA THR A 198 6.02 0.27 9.69
C THR A 198 5.91 1.23 10.88
N LEU A 199 6.32 0.82 12.09
CA LEU A 199 6.35 1.68 13.29
C LEU A 199 7.37 2.82 13.12
N ALA A 200 8.58 2.50 12.67
CA ALA A 200 9.64 3.49 12.42
C ALA A 200 9.28 4.50 11.32
N TYR A 201 8.48 4.07 10.36
CA TYR A 201 8.05 4.91 9.25
C TYR A 201 6.82 5.77 9.57
N PHE A 202 5.73 5.15 10.03
CA PHE A 202 4.43 5.83 10.17
C PHE A 202 4.13 6.25 11.59
N THR A 203 4.54 5.47 12.59
CA THR A 203 4.06 5.68 13.97
C THR A 203 4.94 6.63 14.77
N PHE A 204 6.27 6.53 14.63
CA PHE A 204 7.20 7.40 15.34
C PHE A 204 7.11 8.87 14.90
N PRO A 205 6.98 9.22 13.60
CA PRO A 205 6.76 10.61 13.20
C PRO A 205 5.51 11.25 13.79
N ILE A 206 4.39 10.51 13.80
CA ILE A 206 3.12 10.98 14.37
C ILE A 206 3.27 11.28 15.86
N ARG A 207 3.93 10.40 16.63
CA ARG A 207 4.18 10.62 18.07
C ARG A 207 5.19 11.74 18.36
N LEU A 208 6.12 12.01 17.44
CA LEU A 208 7.12 13.05 17.60
C LEU A 208 6.62 14.45 17.20
N GLY A 209 5.34 14.59 16.83
CA GLY A 209 4.80 15.86 16.34
C GLY A 209 5.43 16.31 15.02
N LEU A 210 6.17 15.42 14.35
CA LEU A 210 6.65 15.64 13.00
C LEU A 210 5.41 15.58 12.10
N ARG A 211 4.78 16.74 11.88
CA ARG A 211 3.69 16.90 10.89
C ARG A 211 4.13 16.54 9.47
N HIS A 212 5.42 16.29 9.26
CA HIS A 212 5.89 15.50 8.15
C HIS A 212 5.68 14.02 8.43
N CYS A 213 4.43 13.59 8.32
CA CYS A 213 4.19 12.56 7.33
C CYS A 213 4.27 13.29 5.97
N PRO A 214 5.37 13.19 5.20
CA PRO A 214 5.24 13.45 3.78
C PRO A 214 4.21 12.45 3.21
#